data_AF-A0A381QUH8-F1
#
_entry.id   AF-A0A381QUH8-F1
#
_cell.length_a   1.000
_cell.length_b   1.000
_cell.length_c   1.000
_cell.angle_alpha   90.00
_cell.angle_beta   90.00
_cell.angle_gamma   90.00
#
_symmetry.space_group_name_H-M   'P 1'
#
loop_
_entity.id
_entity.type
_entity.pdbx_description
1 polymer ?
#
loop_
_entity_poly.entity_id
_entity_poly.type
_entity_poly.pdbx_seq_one_letter_code
_entity_poly.pdbx_strand_id
1 'polypeptide(L)'
;MNRLFPLCLCLLLSSCSTEIPIDEKKSRADNADLVLLNGSVYTVNPDQPWASAIAIKDQKITYVGDDQGARNLIDTETQTVNLRGQMVLPGFHDIHVHPVESGVLYQQCVLFDIRGVANLLDKIRECALANPDDAWIVGGGWTLDNFVPTGLPDKKLLDDIVPDRPVSLKSSDGHSLWVNSKALELASIDATTRDPENGRIDRYPNSNEPSGSLQEDSAIMLVASHEPPLTSDDLVDGLKYSRDLFHSFGITGIQDALLKLDPGDGYYGLDAYNYLDNRNELNLHVVTALFWENAVPLSQQLPRFLNAREQQPDDGHVKATSIKIWQDGVIEAQTAALIEPYSDRNDEYRGDLQNPPDELNTAVIALDAANFQIHFHAIGDRAIRVSLDALERAQKANGSRDSRHHLSHIQLFDPVDVPRFADLNVVANFQPLWAIQDSYITDLTWPRLGAERSKWLYPIGTIQRTGAKVAFGSDWYVTSVNPLDGIETAVTRLDPNGLTHEPLGVDEEITLAEAIENYTINGAYVNFLDDQVGSIEVGKQADLIVLDRNLFTIPAHEINETTVIATFFEGCLVYVSSEGYKFWKDQQSIPETIFCAGSINFRREIASRKDINDGWN
;
A
#
# COMPACT_ATOMS: atom_id res chain seq x y z
N MET A 1 -91.81 -16.84 -37.75
CA MET A 1 -90.45 -17.39 -37.89
C MET A 1 -89.56 -16.74 -36.84
N ASN A 2 -89.15 -17.56 -35.87
CA ASN A 2 -88.06 -17.44 -34.89
C ASN A 2 -87.29 -16.10 -34.79
N ARG A 3 -87.35 -15.47 -33.60
CA ARG A 3 -86.24 -15.46 -32.61
C ARG A 3 -86.70 -14.79 -31.31
N LEU A 4 -86.61 -15.55 -30.22
CA LEU A 4 -86.83 -15.13 -28.84
C LEU A 4 -85.61 -14.35 -28.31
N PHE A 5 -85.87 -13.31 -27.51
CA PHE A 5 -84.96 -12.75 -26.51
C PHE A 5 -85.67 -12.84 -25.16
N PRO A 6 -84.98 -13.28 -24.09
CA PRO A 6 -85.30 -12.74 -22.79
C PRO A 6 -84.08 -12.21 -22.03
N LEU A 7 -84.31 -11.03 -21.46
CA LEU A 7 -83.67 -10.41 -20.30
C LEU A 7 -83.10 -11.41 -19.29
N CYS A 8 -81.86 -11.19 -18.85
CA CYS A 8 -81.35 -11.74 -17.59
C CYS A 8 -81.15 -10.59 -16.59
N LEU A 9 -81.87 -10.70 -15.48
CA LEU A 9 -81.95 -9.77 -14.37
C LEU A 9 -80.84 -10.14 -13.36
N CYS A 10 -79.95 -9.19 -13.04
CA CYS A 10 -78.94 -9.36 -11.99
C CYS A 10 -79.58 -9.24 -10.59
N LEU A 11 -79.35 -10.23 -9.74
CA LEU A 11 -79.66 -10.21 -8.30
C LEU A 11 -78.33 -10.23 -7.52
N LEU A 12 -78.07 -9.14 -6.81
CA LEU A 12 -76.96 -9.00 -5.86
C LEU A 12 -77.36 -9.66 -4.53
N LEU A 13 -76.54 -10.60 -4.05
CA LEU A 13 -76.61 -11.14 -2.69
C LEU A 13 -75.32 -10.76 -1.96
N SER A 14 -75.47 -9.94 -0.92
CA SER A 14 -74.42 -9.60 0.04
C SER A 14 -74.30 -10.70 1.09
N SER A 15 -73.09 -11.22 1.32
CA SER A 15 -72.76 -12.03 2.49
C SER A 15 -71.65 -11.36 3.30
N CYS A 16 -71.98 -11.00 4.55
CA CYS A 16 -71.01 -10.58 5.55
C CYS A 16 -70.06 -11.73 5.89
N SER A 17 -68.76 -11.47 5.84
CA SER A 17 -67.73 -12.31 6.47
C SER A 17 -67.01 -11.44 7.50
N THR A 18 -67.09 -11.82 8.76
CA THR A 18 -66.34 -11.22 9.87
C THR A 18 -64.87 -11.58 9.71
N GLU A 19 -64.04 -10.61 9.33
CA GLU A 19 -62.59 -10.74 9.38
C GLU A 19 -62.13 -10.69 10.84
N ILE A 20 -61.51 -11.78 11.27
CA ILE A 20 -60.68 -11.82 12.49
C ILE A 20 -59.43 -11.00 12.15
N PRO A 21 -59.03 -9.99 12.94
CA PRO A 21 -57.77 -9.32 12.71
C PRO A 21 -56.67 -10.35 12.96
N ILE A 22 -56.01 -10.75 11.88
CA ILE A 22 -54.73 -11.44 11.96
C ILE A 22 -53.79 -10.41 12.55
N ASP A 23 -53.36 -10.67 13.79
CA ASP A 23 -52.26 -9.95 14.41
C ASP A 23 -51.07 -10.11 13.46
N GLU A 24 -50.81 -9.07 12.66
CA GLU A 24 -49.57 -8.98 11.91
C GLU A 24 -48.47 -9.02 12.95
N LYS A 25 -47.90 -10.22 13.15
CA LYS A 25 -46.53 -10.35 13.59
C LYS A 25 -45.75 -9.46 12.64
N LYS A 26 -45.44 -8.23 13.10
CA LYS A 26 -44.30 -7.46 12.60
C LYS A 26 -43.22 -8.49 12.38
N SER A 27 -42.79 -8.66 11.13
CA SER A 27 -41.56 -9.40 10.84
C SER A 27 -40.54 -8.92 11.86
N ARG A 28 -39.81 -9.84 12.50
CA ARG A 28 -38.61 -9.48 13.26
C ARG A 28 -37.89 -8.46 12.38
N ALA A 29 -37.85 -7.20 12.81
CA ALA A 29 -37.09 -6.19 12.10
C ALA A 29 -35.66 -6.72 12.01
N ASP A 30 -34.98 -6.48 10.91
CA ASP A 30 -33.59 -6.86 10.73
C ASP A 30 -32.72 -6.09 11.74
N ASN A 31 -32.65 -6.60 12.96
CA ASN A 31 -31.84 -6.05 14.03
C ASN A 31 -30.36 -6.18 13.65
N ALA A 32 -29.54 -5.23 14.10
CA ALA A 32 -28.12 -5.17 13.81
C ALA A 32 -27.29 -5.94 14.85
N ASP A 33 -26.14 -6.44 14.44
CA ASP A 33 -25.15 -7.05 15.34
C ASP A 33 -24.39 -5.95 16.11
N LEU A 34 -24.06 -4.86 15.41
CA LEU A 34 -23.34 -3.70 15.94
C LEU A 34 -23.95 -2.40 15.41
N VAL A 35 -24.13 -1.43 16.30
CA VAL A 35 -24.55 -0.06 15.94
C VAL A 35 -23.55 0.95 16.49
N LEU A 36 -22.98 1.75 15.59
CA LEU A 36 -22.13 2.89 15.90
C LEU A 36 -23.01 4.15 15.90
N LEU A 37 -23.06 4.86 17.02
CA LEU A 37 -23.90 6.04 17.23
C LEU A 37 -23.05 7.28 17.50
N ASN A 38 -23.60 8.45 17.22
CA ASN A 38 -23.07 9.76 17.58
C ASN A 38 -21.64 9.95 17.04
N GLY A 39 -21.42 9.63 15.77
CA GLY A 39 -20.17 9.88 15.06
C GLY A 39 -20.25 11.07 14.10
N SER A 40 -19.09 11.52 13.64
CA SER A 40 -18.95 12.36 12.43
C SER A 40 -18.58 11.44 11.27
N VAL A 41 -19.56 10.79 10.65
CA VAL A 41 -19.31 9.75 9.64
C VAL A 41 -19.15 10.41 8.27
N TYR A 42 -17.93 10.43 7.72
CA TYR A 42 -17.70 10.85 6.34
C TYR A 42 -17.70 9.61 5.44
N THR A 43 -18.68 9.52 4.55
CA THR A 43 -19.02 8.25 3.89
C THR A 43 -18.21 7.96 2.64
N VAL A 44 -17.54 8.98 2.07
CA VAL A 44 -16.94 8.91 0.72
C VAL A 44 -18.00 8.55 -0.35
N ASN A 45 -19.28 8.83 -0.08
CA ASN A 45 -20.37 8.77 -1.04
C ASN A 45 -20.84 10.20 -1.35
N PRO A 46 -20.71 10.69 -2.60
CA PRO A 46 -21.11 12.05 -2.97
C PRO A 46 -22.61 12.32 -2.79
N ASP A 47 -23.46 11.29 -2.84
CA ASP A 47 -24.92 11.43 -2.66
C ASP A 47 -25.33 11.54 -1.19
N GLN A 48 -24.50 11.04 -0.27
CA GLN A 48 -24.72 11.09 1.17
C GLN A 48 -23.39 11.27 1.92
N PRO A 49 -22.71 12.43 1.80
CA PRO A 49 -21.33 12.58 2.27
C PRO A 49 -21.17 12.50 3.79
N TRP A 50 -22.23 12.78 4.54
CA TRP A 50 -22.21 12.81 6.00
C TRP A 50 -23.35 12.00 6.61
N ALA A 51 -23.05 11.33 7.71
CA ALA A 51 -23.99 10.65 8.59
C ALA A 51 -23.55 10.78 10.06
N SER A 52 -24.39 10.29 10.98
CA SER A 52 -24.07 10.24 12.42
C SER A 52 -24.11 8.84 13.02
N ALA A 53 -24.69 7.87 12.31
CA ALA A 53 -24.77 6.50 12.77
C ALA A 53 -24.66 5.47 11.63
N ILE A 54 -24.15 4.29 12.00
CA ILE A 54 -23.98 3.13 11.12
C ILE A 54 -24.54 1.90 11.85
N ALA A 55 -25.29 1.05 11.15
CA ALA A 55 -25.66 -0.27 11.64
C ALA A 55 -25.04 -1.36 10.78
N ILE A 56 -24.54 -2.42 11.42
CA ILE A 56 -23.78 -3.51 10.81
C ILE A 56 -24.47 -4.82 11.16
N LYS A 57 -24.63 -5.70 10.18
CA LYS A 57 -25.17 -7.05 10.33
C LYS A 57 -24.51 -7.99 9.34
N ASP A 58 -24.14 -9.18 9.78
CA ASP A 58 -23.52 -10.20 8.92
C ASP A 58 -22.37 -9.59 8.07
N GLN A 59 -21.45 -8.89 8.74
CA GLN A 59 -20.30 -8.18 8.17
C GLN A 59 -20.58 -6.96 7.28
N LYS A 60 -21.86 -6.68 6.98
CA LYS A 60 -22.27 -5.64 6.04
C LYS A 60 -22.92 -4.45 6.72
N ILE A 61 -22.74 -3.28 6.11
CA ILE A 61 -23.44 -2.06 6.48
C ILE A 61 -24.90 -2.19 6.04
N THR A 62 -25.83 -2.15 7.00
CA THR A 62 -27.28 -2.24 6.75
C THR A 62 -28.00 -0.91 6.91
N TYR A 63 -27.35 0.08 7.55
CA TYR A 63 -27.89 1.42 7.71
C TYR A 63 -26.77 2.47 7.77
N VAL A 64 -26.98 3.60 7.09
CA VAL A 64 -26.15 4.81 7.17
C VAL A 64 -27.09 6.01 7.27
N GLY A 65 -27.04 6.74 8.37
CA GLY A 65 -27.97 7.85 8.57
C GLY A 65 -27.87 8.52 9.92
N ASP A 66 -29.02 8.82 10.54
CA ASP A 66 -29.08 9.49 11.82
C ASP A 66 -29.15 8.52 13.01
N ASP A 67 -28.78 9.02 14.19
CA ASP A 67 -28.84 8.26 15.44
C ASP A 67 -30.23 7.70 15.74
N GLN A 68 -31.29 8.40 15.34
CA GLN A 68 -32.65 7.99 15.64
C GLN A 68 -33.08 6.79 14.80
N GLY A 69 -32.72 6.77 13.52
CA GLY A 69 -32.95 5.66 12.61
C GLY A 69 -32.14 4.43 13.04
N ALA A 70 -30.87 4.61 13.37
CA ALA A 70 -30.01 3.53 13.86
C ALA A 70 -30.52 2.93 15.18
N ARG A 71 -31.05 3.75 16.10
CA ARG A 71 -31.66 3.27 17.36
C ARG A 71 -32.86 2.36 17.17
N ASN A 72 -33.55 2.43 16.04
CA ASN A 72 -34.68 1.56 15.74
C ASN A 72 -34.25 0.14 15.34
N LEU A 73 -32.94 -0.08 15.11
CA LEU A 73 -32.34 -1.36 14.72
C LEU A 73 -31.68 -2.09 15.92
N ILE A 74 -31.74 -1.50 17.11
CA ILE A 74 -31.12 -2.02 18.33
C ILE A 74 -32.11 -2.94 19.06
N ASP A 75 -31.66 -4.14 19.39
CA ASP A 75 -32.35 -5.05 20.31
C ASP A 75 -31.48 -5.43 21.52
N THR A 76 -31.84 -6.54 22.19
CA THR A 76 -31.12 -7.03 23.37
C THR A 76 -29.80 -7.73 23.06
N GLU A 77 -29.58 -8.14 21.80
CA GLU A 77 -28.38 -8.83 21.31
C GLU A 77 -27.42 -7.86 20.60
N THR A 78 -27.96 -6.76 20.05
CA THR A 78 -27.19 -5.69 19.41
C THR A 78 -26.14 -5.05 20.34
N GLN A 79 -24.89 -5.04 19.88
CA GLN A 79 -23.83 -4.25 20.50
C GLN A 79 -23.95 -2.78 20.09
N THR A 80 -23.71 -1.86 21.02
CA THR A 80 -23.85 -0.43 20.75
C THR A 80 -22.60 0.33 21.18
N VAL A 81 -22.11 1.21 20.32
CA VAL A 81 -20.94 2.04 20.56
C VAL A 81 -21.32 3.50 20.40
N ASN A 82 -21.04 4.30 21.43
CA ASN A 82 -21.17 5.75 21.33
C ASN A 82 -19.81 6.34 20.97
N LEU A 83 -19.70 6.87 19.75
CA LEU A 83 -18.48 7.44 19.20
C LEU A 83 -18.17 8.85 19.76
N ARG A 84 -19.09 9.47 20.51
CA ARG A 84 -18.86 10.76 21.19
C ARG A 84 -18.39 11.89 20.27
N GLY A 85 -18.92 11.92 19.05
CA GLY A 85 -18.63 12.89 18.00
C GLY A 85 -17.42 12.55 17.14
N GLN A 86 -16.69 11.47 17.45
CA GLN A 86 -15.48 11.07 16.73
C GLN A 86 -15.74 10.75 15.27
N MET A 87 -14.73 10.97 14.44
CA MET A 87 -14.85 10.80 13.00
C MET A 87 -14.78 9.33 12.61
N VAL A 88 -15.61 8.95 11.64
CA VAL A 88 -15.56 7.62 11.00
C VAL A 88 -15.27 7.81 9.52
N LEU A 89 -14.34 7.00 9.01
CA LEU A 89 -14.00 6.87 7.60
C LEU A 89 -14.11 5.41 7.16
N PRO A 90 -14.23 5.13 5.84
CA PRO A 90 -13.90 3.80 5.33
C PRO A 90 -12.48 3.41 5.74
N GLY A 91 -12.22 2.11 5.85
CA GLY A 91 -10.86 1.59 5.98
C GLY A 91 -9.96 2.08 4.84
N PHE A 92 -8.71 2.40 5.17
CA PHE A 92 -7.73 2.83 4.18
C PHE A 92 -7.26 1.65 3.32
N HIS A 93 -6.95 1.96 2.07
CA HIS A 93 -6.37 1.06 1.09
C HIS A 93 -5.00 1.61 0.67
N ASP A 94 -3.94 0.87 0.96
CA ASP A 94 -2.58 1.20 0.52
C ASP A 94 -2.20 0.37 -0.71
N ILE A 95 -2.22 1.00 -1.89
CA ILE A 95 -2.04 0.27 -3.16
C ILE A 95 -0.59 0.17 -3.63
N HIS A 96 0.38 0.38 -2.72
CA HIS A 96 1.78 0.03 -2.94
C HIS A 96 2.50 -0.22 -1.60
N VAL A 97 2.69 -1.47 -1.21
CA VAL A 97 3.47 -1.87 -0.02
C VAL A 97 4.22 -3.17 -0.27
N HIS A 98 5.17 -3.54 0.61
CA HIS A 98 5.91 -4.81 0.54
C HIS A 98 5.78 -5.63 1.85
N PRO A 99 4.59 -6.10 2.24
CA PRO A 99 4.29 -6.47 3.63
C PRO A 99 5.14 -7.61 4.19
N VAL A 100 5.37 -8.68 3.42
CA VAL A 100 6.12 -9.85 3.91
C VAL A 100 7.59 -9.49 4.08
N GLU A 101 8.22 -9.01 3.01
CA GLU A 101 9.61 -8.54 3.00
C GLU A 101 9.84 -7.51 4.11
N SER A 102 8.96 -6.53 4.23
CA SER A 102 9.07 -5.49 5.23
C SER A 102 8.98 -6.05 6.64
N GLY A 103 7.98 -6.87 6.93
CA GLY A 103 7.81 -7.46 8.26
C GLY A 103 8.96 -8.38 8.67
N VAL A 104 9.59 -9.07 7.71
CA VAL A 104 10.82 -9.83 7.94
C VAL A 104 11.97 -8.90 8.28
N LEU A 105 12.15 -7.80 7.54
CA LEU A 105 13.24 -6.84 7.79
C LEU A 105 13.15 -6.20 9.18
N TYR A 106 11.93 -5.92 9.67
CA TYR A 106 11.68 -5.42 11.03
C TYR A 106 12.01 -6.43 12.15
N GLN A 107 12.26 -7.70 11.81
CA GLN A 107 12.71 -8.74 12.75
C GLN A 107 14.23 -8.98 12.71
N GLN A 108 14.95 -8.31 11.81
CA GLN A 108 16.39 -8.43 11.64
C GLN A 108 17.12 -7.23 12.29
N CYS A 109 18.28 -6.81 11.76
CA CYS A 109 18.91 -5.57 12.19
C CYS A 109 18.21 -4.35 11.58
N VAL A 110 17.33 -3.74 12.38
CA VAL A 110 16.50 -2.60 11.98
C VAL A 110 17.29 -1.28 12.00
N LEU A 111 17.38 -0.61 10.86
CA LEU A 111 18.12 0.65 10.66
C LEU A 111 17.24 1.84 10.20
N PHE A 112 15.92 1.66 10.15
CA PHE A 112 14.97 2.71 9.79
C PHE A 112 15.10 3.93 10.70
N ASP A 113 14.95 5.11 10.09
CA ASP A 113 14.86 6.43 10.76
C ASP A 113 16.09 6.83 11.58
N ILE A 114 17.23 6.20 11.30
CA ILE A 114 18.51 6.55 11.90
C ILE A 114 19.23 7.55 11.02
N ARG A 115 19.29 8.80 11.49
CA ARG A 115 20.09 9.87 10.87
C ARG A 115 21.51 9.90 11.40
N GLY A 116 22.46 10.04 10.50
CA GLY A 116 23.90 10.11 10.74
C GLY A 116 24.60 8.75 10.74
N VAL A 117 25.68 8.65 9.96
CA VAL A 117 26.53 7.45 9.85
C VAL A 117 26.98 6.92 11.22
N ALA A 118 27.32 7.80 12.16
CA ALA A 118 27.75 7.38 13.50
C ALA A 118 26.66 6.60 14.25
N ASN A 119 25.41 7.10 14.21
CA ASN A 119 24.28 6.44 14.86
C ASN A 119 23.95 5.10 14.18
N LEU A 120 24.04 5.05 12.85
CA LEU A 120 23.90 3.79 12.09
C LEU A 120 24.93 2.75 12.56
N LEU A 121 26.21 3.13 12.63
CA LEU A 121 27.27 2.23 13.08
C LEU A 121 27.11 1.77 14.53
N ASP A 122 26.60 2.63 15.40
CA ASP A 122 26.27 2.26 16.78
C ASP A 122 25.15 1.21 16.82
N LYS A 123 24.07 1.42 16.07
CA LYS A 123 22.97 0.45 15.96
C LYS A 123 23.42 -0.89 15.37
N ILE A 124 24.23 -0.87 14.30
CA ILE A 124 24.76 -2.10 13.69
C ILE A 124 25.63 -2.88 14.70
N ARG A 125 26.44 -2.16 15.51
CA ARG A 125 27.22 -2.78 16.58
C ARG A 125 26.33 -3.40 17.64
N GLU A 126 25.23 -2.74 18.02
CA GLU A 126 24.23 -3.30 18.95
C GLU A 126 23.60 -4.58 18.40
N CYS A 127 23.18 -4.60 17.14
CA CYS A 127 22.66 -5.80 16.48
C CYS A 127 23.66 -6.96 16.53
N ALA A 128 24.93 -6.69 16.21
CA ALA A 128 25.97 -7.71 16.22
C ALA A 128 26.28 -8.24 17.62
N LEU A 129 26.22 -7.40 18.65
CA LEU A 129 26.43 -7.80 20.04
C LEU A 129 25.23 -8.56 20.63
N ALA A 130 24.00 -8.19 20.23
CA ALA A 130 22.78 -8.87 20.67
C ALA A 130 22.69 -10.30 20.12
N ASN A 131 23.24 -10.55 18.94
CA ASN A 131 23.20 -11.84 18.25
C ASN A 131 24.62 -12.39 18.01
N PRO A 132 25.35 -12.83 19.04
CA PRO A 132 26.74 -13.27 18.91
C PRO A 132 26.90 -14.62 18.18
N ASP A 133 25.85 -15.45 18.16
CA ASP A 133 25.87 -16.79 17.57
C ASP A 133 25.39 -16.82 16.10
N ASP A 134 24.86 -15.69 15.60
CA ASP A 134 24.40 -15.58 14.22
C ASP A 134 25.58 -15.54 13.25
N ALA A 135 25.49 -16.35 12.19
CA ALA A 135 26.53 -16.45 11.16
C ALA A 135 26.63 -15.20 10.28
N TRP A 136 25.55 -14.40 10.19
CA TRP A 136 25.44 -13.17 9.42
C TRP A 136 24.81 -12.07 10.26
N ILE A 137 25.13 -10.82 9.95
CA ILE A 137 24.30 -9.68 10.35
C ILE A 137 23.50 -9.27 9.10
N VAL A 138 22.22 -9.63 9.08
CA VAL A 138 21.27 -9.24 8.03
C VAL A 138 20.36 -8.15 8.59
N GLY A 139 19.95 -7.21 7.76
CA GLY A 139 19.05 -6.14 8.15
C GLY A 139 18.92 -5.07 7.07
N GLY A 140 18.43 -3.90 7.45
CA GLY A 140 18.23 -2.83 6.48
C GLY A 140 17.43 -1.64 7.01
N GLY A 141 17.15 -0.71 6.10
CA GLY A 141 16.43 0.52 6.40
C GLY A 141 17.30 1.79 6.47
N TRP A 142 18.58 1.70 6.14
CA TRP A 142 19.43 2.88 6.03
C TRP A 142 19.09 3.69 4.77
N THR A 143 19.17 5.01 4.86
CA THR A 143 18.82 5.93 3.77
C THR A 143 20.07 6.52 3.10
N LEU A 144 19.99 6.83 1.79
CA LEU A 144 21.13 7.34 1.01
C LEU A 144 21.62 8.72 1.49
N ASP A 145 20.74 9.56 2.02
CA ASP A 145 21.07 10.89 2.54
C ASP A 145 22.04 10.85 3.74
N ASN A 146 22.17 9.71 4.42
CA ASN A 146 23.23 9.50 5.41
C ASN A 146 24.65 9.59 4.81
N PHE A 147 24.79 9.39 3.50
CA PHE A 147 26.07 9.28 2.79
C PHE A 147 26.26 10.40 1.75
N VAL A 148 25.67 11.57 1.96
CA VAL A 148 25.90 12.75 1.11
C VAL A 148 27.39 13.11 1.02
N PRO A 149 27.88 13.60 -0.15
CA PRO A 149 27.10 13.93 -1.35
C PRO A 149 26.89 12.77 -2.33
N THR A 150 27.50 11.61 -2.11
CA THR A 150 27.47 10.51 -3.09
C THR A 150 26.25 9.60 -2.94
N GLY A 151 25.70 9.51 -1.73
CA GLY A 151 24.66 8.53 -1.40
C GLY A 151 25.19 7.09 -1.27
N LEU A 152 26.52 6.91 -1.30
CA LEU A 152 27.16 5.60 -1.36
C LEU A 152 27.90 5.27 -0.05
N PRO A 153 27.57 4.16 0.63
CA PRO A 153 28.30 3.70 1.80
C PRO A 153 29.63 3.00 1.45
N ASP A 154 30.53 2.88 2.45
CA ASP A 154 31.85 2.23 2.31
C ASP A 154 31.94 0.98 3.21
N LYS A 155 32.35 -0.16 2.67
CA LYS A 155 32.57 -1.42 3.40
C LYS A 155 33.50 -1.30 4.61
N LYS A 156 34.49 -0.40 4.54
CA LYS A 156 35.49 -0.23 5.62
C LYS A 156 34.86 0.15 6.95
N LEU A 157 33.76 0.91 6.89
CA LEU A 157 33.02 1.30 8.09
C LEU A 157 32.38 0.08 8.78
N LEU A 158 31.92 -0.92 8.02
CA LEU A 158 31.42 -2.18 8.56
C LEU A 158 32.56 -3.10 9.00
N ASP A 159 33.66 -3.16 8.24
CA ASP A 159 34.84 -3.95 8.60
C ASP A 159 35.41 -3.52 9.97
N ASP A 160 35.33 -2.23 10.31
CA ASP A 160 35.80 -1.69 11.60
C ASP A 160 34.95 -2.14 12.79
N ILE A 161 33.64 -2.40 12.60
CA ILE A 161 32.72 -2.76 13.69
C ILE A 161 32.32 -4.23 13.74
N VAL A 162 32.36 -4.92 12.60
CA VAL A 162 32.05 -6.35 12.44
C VAL A 162 33.07 -6.98 11.46
N PRO A 163 34.31 -7.24 11.91
CA PRO A 163 35.39 -7.74 11.05
C PRO A 163 35.36 -9.25 10.78
N ASP A 164 34.62 -10.01 11.60
CA ASP A 164 34.75 -11.46 11.72
C ASP A 164 33.63 -12.26 11.05
N ARG A 165 32.54 -11.59 10.64
CA ARG A 165 31.38 -12.21 9.98
C ARG A 165 30.82 -11.32 8.88
N PRO A 166 30.14 -11.92 7.87
CA PRO A 166 29.53 -11.15 6.81
C PRO A 166 28.37 -10.28 7.30
N VAL A 167 28.25 -9.09 6.72
CA VAL A 167 27.19 -8.10 6.97
C VAL A 167 26.50 -7.78 5.65
N SER A 168 25.17 -7.78 5.65
CA SER A 168 24.30 -7.48 4.51
C SER A 168 23.17 -6.56 4.97
N LEU A 169 23.18 -5.30 4.50
CA LEU A 169 22.25 -4.27 4.96
C LEU A 169 21.55 -3.61 3.76
N LYS A 170 20.27 -3.87 3.58
CA LYS A 170 19.46 -3.30 2.48
C LYS A 170 19.09 -1.85 2.76
N SER A 171 19.15 -0.99 1.74
CA SER A 171 18.71 0.40 1.86
C SER A 171 17.20 0.48 2.07
N SER A 172 16.72 1.61 2.60
CA SER A 172 15.30 1.89 2.79
C SER A 172 14.52 1.89 1.47
N ASP A 173 15.10 2.36 0.37
CA ASP A 173 14.49 2.36 -0.96
C ASP A 173 14.51 0.98 -1.65
N GLY A 174 15.18 -0.02 -1.05
CA GLY A 174 15.28 -1.37 -1.59
C GLY A 174 16.17 -1.52 -2.83
N HIS A 175 16.76 -0.43 -3.35
CA HIS A 175 17.58 -0.41 -4.57
C HIS A 175 19.09 -0.55 -4.31
N SER A 176 19.52 -0.59 -3.04
CA SER A 176 20.93 -0.71 -2.67
C SER A 176 21.18 -1.75 -1.56
N LEU A 177 22.35 -2.37 -1.58
CA LEU A 177 22.86 -3.22 -0.51
C LEU A 177 24.24 -2.76 -0.04
N TRP A 178 24.38 -2.53 1.26
CA TRP A 178 25.64 -2.20 1.93
C TRP A 178 26.22 -3.45 2.59
N VAL A 179 27.42 -3.82 2.18
CA VAL A 179 28.07 -5.07 2.58
C VAL A 179 29.51 -4.83 3.04
N ASN A 180 29.99 -5.68 3.95
CA ASN A 180 31.38 -5.65 4.40
C ASN A 180 32.30 -6.51 3.52
N SER A 181 33.61 -6.49 3.79
CA SER A 181 34.58 -7.28 3.02
C SER A 181 34.35 -8.79 3.13
N LYS A 182 33.80 -9.27 4.26
CA LYS A 182 33.50 -10.71 4.44
C LYS A 182 32.34 -11.20 3.59
N ALA A 183 31.31 -10.40 3.42
CA ALA A 183 30.21 -10.72 2.52
C ALA A 183 30.68 -10.79 1.06
N LEU A 184 31.51 -9.82 0.62
CA LEU A 184 32.10 -9.84 -0.73
C LEU A 184 33.02 -11.05 -0.98
N GLU A 185 33.86 -11.41 -0.01
CA GLU A 185 34.73 -12.60 -0.08
C GLU A 185 33.90 -13.87 -0.26
N LEU A 186 32.83 -14.01 0.52
CA LEU A 186 31.94 -15.17 0.48
C LEU A 186 31.21 -15.27 -0.88
N ALA A 187 30.77 -14.15 -1.42
CA ALA A 187 30.15 -14.04 -2.75
C ALA A 187 31.17 -14.10 -3.91
N SER A 188 32.47 -14.24 -3.63
CA SER A 188 33.54 -14.21 -4.63
C SER A 188 33.52 -12.95 -5.52
N ILE A 189 33.16 -11.79 -4.94
CA ILE A 189 33.17 -10.49 -5.62
C ILE A 189 34.52 -9.81 -5.39
N ASP A 190 35.25 -9.54 -6.48
CA ASP A 190 36.56 -8.89 -6.46
C ASP A 190 36.73 -7.86 -7.58
N ALA A 191 37.95 -7.35 -7.75
CA ALA A 191 38.28 -6.34 -8.76
C ALA A 191 38.16 -6.82 -10.23
N THR A 192 37.89 -8.10 -10.45
CA THR A 192 37.66 -8.71 -11.76
C THR A 192 36.18 -9.00 -12.03
N THR A 193 35.33 -8.95 -11.00
CA THR A 193 33.88 -9.13 -11.13
C THR A 193 33.29 -7.99 -11.95
N ARG A 194 32.54 -8.37 -12.99
CA ARG A 194 31.83 -7.42 -13.85
C ARG A 194 30.47 -7.10 -13.25
N ASP A 195 29.94 -5.94 -13.62
CA ASP A 195 28.57 -5.58 -13.30
C ASP A 195 27.61 -6.56 -14.00
N PRO A 196 26.58 -7.05 -13.29
CA PRO A 196 25.53 -7.86 -13.91
C PRO A 196 24.67 -7.00 -14.85
N GLU A 197 23.88 -7.65 -15.69
CA GLU A 197 22.85 -6.95 -16.45
C GLU A 197 21.82 -6.33 -15.48
N ASN A 198 21.42 -5.08 -15.72
CA ASN A 198 20.49 -4.32 -14.88
C ASN A 198 20.93 -4.09 -13.43
N GLY A 199 22.23 -4.16 -13.12
CA GLY A 199 22.75 -3.86 -11.78
C GLY A 199 24.19 -3.37 -11.82
N ARG A 200 24.62 -2.73 -10.74
CA ARG A 200 25.95 -2.08 -10.66
C ARG A 200 26.66 -2.45 -9.36
N ILE A 201 27.94 -2.80 -9.45
CA ILE A 201 28.83 -2.95 -8.30
C ILE A 201 29.63 -1.65 -8.16
N ASP A 202 29.39 -0.88 -7.10
CA ASP A 202 30.12 0.37 -6.90
C ASP A 202 31.58 0.08 -6.53
N ARG A 203 32.48 0.91 -7.05
CA ARG A 203 33.94 0.76 -6.92
C ARG A 203 34.57 2.06 -6.47
N TYR A 204 35.71 1.97 -5.80
CA TYR A 204 36.42 3.19 -5.41
C TYR A 204 36.87 4.01 -6.62
N PRO A 205 36.91 5.36 -6.52
CA PRO A 205 37.36 6.21 -7.61
C PRO A 205 38.74 5.80 -8.14
N ASN A 206 38.85 5.66 -9.47
CA ASN A 206 40.07 5.22 -10.16
C ASN A 206 40.57 3.82 -9.76
N SER A 207 39.68 2.95 -9.29
CA SER A 207 39.98 1.58 -8.90
C SER A 207 38.93 0.61 -9.45
N ASN A 208 39.32 -0.65 -9.60
CA ASN A 208 38.36 -1.73 -9.84
C ASN A 208 37.87 -2.39 -8.54
N GLU A 209 38.43 -2.00 -7.39
CA GLU A 209 38.09 -2.57 -6.08
C GLU A 209 36.63 -2.21 -5.70
N PRO A 210 35.76 -3.21 -5.43
CA PRO A 210 34.40 -2.97 -4.95
C PRO A 210 34.40 -2.19 -3.63
N SER A 211 33.57 -1.16 -3.52
CA SER A 211 33.44 -0.35 -2.30
C SER A 211 32.52 -0.96 -1.25
N GLY A 212 31.75 -1.99 -1.61
CA GLY A 212 30.74 -2.63 -0.75
C GLY A 212 29.34 -2.02 -0.83
N SER A 213 29.08 -1.23 -1.88
CA SER A 213 27.74 -0.80 -2.27
C SER A 213 27.35 -1.52 -3.56
N LEU A 214 26.18 -2.16 -3.58
CA LEU A 214 25.62 -2.89 -4.73
C LEU A 214 24.28 -2.26 -5.07
N GLN A 215 23.98 -2.12 -6.36
CA GLN A 215 22.85 -1.34 -6.86
C GLN A 215 21.97 -2.20 -7.76
N GLU A 216 20.65 -2.12 -7.54
CA GLU A 216 19.59 -2.89 -8.19
C GLU A 216 19.64 -4.41 -7.90
N ASP A 217 18.48 -5.08 -8.03
CA ASP A 217 18.26 -6.47 -7.59
C ASP A 217 19.31 -7.45 -8.13
N SER A 218 19.71 -7.32 -9.41
CA SER A 218 20.68 -8.25 -10.00
C SER A 218 22.09 -8.18 -9.39
N ALA A 219 22.50 -7.02 -8.86
CA ALA A 219 23.76 -6.89 -8.11
C ALA A 219 23.58 -7.25 -6.63
N ILE A 220 22.47 -6.86 -6.01
CA ILE A 220 22.12 -7.21 -4.63
C ILE A 220 22.14 -8.73 -4.44
N MET A 221 21.51 -9.47 -5.37
CA MET A 221 21.39 -10.92 -5.31
C MET A 221 22.73 -11.67 -5.45
N LEU A 222 23.80 -11.03 -5.93
CA LEU A 222 25.14 -11.62 -5.91
C LEU A 222 25.62 -11.90 -4.48
N VAL A 223 25.18 -11.11 -3.50
CA VAL A 223 25.49 -11.33 -2.07
C VAL A 223 24.30 -11.94 -1.34
N ALA A 224 23.09 -11.42 -1.53
CA ALA A 224 21.91 -11.82 -0.75
C ALA A 224 21.57 -13.31 -0.90
N SER A 225 21.88 -13.93 -2.05
CA SER A 225 21.71 -15.39 -2.26
C SER A 225 22.57 -16.28 -1.34
N HIS A 226 23.52 -15.70 -0.62
CA HIS A 226 24.34 -16.38 0.38
C HIS A 226 23.88 -16.20 1.82
N GLU A 227 22.85 -15.37 2.05
CA GLU A 227 22.26 -15.16 3.36
C GLU A 227 21.60 -16.44 3.90
N PRO A 228 21.38 -16.57 5.21
CA PRO A 228 20.57 -17.64 5.77
C PRO A 228 19.17 -17.63 5.14
N PRO A 229 18.67 -18.78 4.65
CA PRO A 229 17.37 -18.82 4.00
C PRO A 229 16.25 -18.54 5.00
N LEU A 230 15.27 -17.73 4.59
CA LEU A 230 14.06 -17.49 5.37
C LEU A 230 13.23 -18.77 5.49
N THR A 231 12.71 -19.00 6.69
CA THR A 231 11.77 -20.10 6.96
C THR A 231 10.33 -19.64 6.73
N SER A 232 9.41 -20.60 6.59
CA SER A 232 7.98 -20.27 6.52
C SER A 232 7.48 -19.53 7.76
N ASP A 233 8.07 -19.78 8.94
CA ASP A 233 7.69 -19.11 10.17
C ASP A 233 8.13 -17.64 10.14
N ASP A 234 9.33 -17.34 9.62
CA ASP A 234 9.82 -15.97 9.45
C ASP A 234 8.88 -15.15 8.54
N LEU A 235 8.44 -15.76 7.42
CA LEU A 235 7.51 -15.11 6.47
C LEU A 235 6.13 -14.86 7.09
N VAL A 236 5.60 -15.84 7.84
CA VAL A 236 4.30 -15.72 8.52
C VAL A 236 4.35 -14.69 9.63
N ASP A 237 5.41 -14.68 10.44
CA ASP A 237 5.56 -13.72 11.53
C ASP A 237 5.85 -12.31 11.00
N GLY A 238 6.58 -12.20 9.87
CA GLY A 238 6.72 -10.95 9.13
C GLY A 238 5.37 -10.40 8.66
N LEU A 239 4.55 -11.24 8.03
CA LEU A 239 3.23 -10.82 7.59
C LEU A 239 2.31 -10.42 8.76
N LYS A 240 2.36 -11.13 9.90
CA LYS A 240 1.59 -10.75 11.09
C LYS A 240 2.02 -9.37 11.61
N TYR A 241 3.32 -9.10 11.71
CA TYR A 241 3.83 -7.79 12.12
C TYR A 241 3.27 -6.68 11.23
N SER A 242 3.36 -6.86 9.90
CA SER A 242 2.88 -5.90 8.92
C SER A 242 1.37 -5.70 9.00
N ARG A 243 0.59 -6.79 9.06
CA ARG A 243 -0.87 -6.75 9.23
C ARG A 243 -1.26 -5.94 10.47
N ASP A 244 -0.60 -6.24 11.57
CA ASP A 244 -0.88 -5.62 12.87
C ASP A 244 -0.56 -4.12 12.86
N LEU A 245 0.55 -3.75 12.22
CA LEU A 245 0.93 -2.36 11.98
C LEU A 245 -0.10 -1.65 11.09
N PHE A 246 -0.51 -2.27 9.98
CA PHE A 246 -1.51 -1.73 9.05
C PHE A 246 -2.84 -1.46 9.75
N HIS A 247 -3.35 -2.41 10.53
CA HIS A 247 -4.57 -2.21 11.31
C HIS A 247 -4.43 -1.07 12.31
N SER A 248 -3.25 -0.86 12.89
CA SER A 248 -3.00 0.25 13.82
C SER A 248 -3.10 1.64 13.15
N PHE A 249 -2.89 1.71 11.83
CA PHE A 249 -3.06 2.91 11.01
C PHE A 249 -4.35 2.91 10.18
N GLY A 250 -5.26 1.98 10.46
CA GLY A 250 -6.57 1.95 9.80
C GLY A 250 -6.58 1.42 8.38
N ILE A 251 -5.51 0.72 7.96
CA ILE A 251 -5.43 0.09 6.65
C ILE A 251 -6.14 -1.26 6.70
N THR A 252 -7.13 -1.46 5.84
CA THR A 252 -7.90 -2.71 5.70
C THR A 252 -7.70 -3.38 4.35
N GLY A 253 -7.18 -2.65 3.36
CA GLY A 253 -6.81 -3.19 2.06
C GLY A 253 -5.41 -2.79 1.63
N ILE A 254 -4.72 -3.67 0.91
CA ILE A 254 -3.38 -3.43 0.41
C ILE A 254 -3.19 -3.97 -1.01
N GLN A 255 -2.18 -3.47 -1.71
CA GLN A 255 -1.56 -4.18 -2.81
C GLN A 255 -0.09 -4.47 -2.49
N ASP A 256 0.25 -5.76 -2.37
CA ASP A 256 1.63 -6.22 -2.27
C ASP A 256 2.30 -6.02 -3.62
N ALA A 257 3.14 -5.00 -3.69
CA ALA A 257 3.61 -4.40 -4.92
C ALA A 257 4.76 -5.17 -5.57
N LEU A 258 5.24 -6.26 -4.97
CA LEU A 258 6.20 -7.18 -5.55
C LEU A 258 6.14 -8.53 -4.83
N LEU A 259 5.64 -9.56 -5.52
CA LEU A 259 5.66 -10.93 -5.01
C LEU A 259 6.41 -11.86 -5.97
N LYS A 260 7.50 -12.46 -5.50
CA LYS A 260 8.23 -13.53 -6.21
C LYS A 260 7.58 -14.88 -5.91
N LEU A 261 7.48 -15.74 -6.93
CA LEU A 261 6.93 -17.09 -6.78
C LEU A 261 7.97 -18.14 -6.38
N ASP A 262 9.25 -17.82 -6.56
CA ASP A 262 10.37 -18.67 -6.16
C ASP A 262 10.98 -18.14 -4.86
N PRO A 263 11.47 -19.04 -3.97
CA PRO A 263 12.12 -18.65 -2.74
C PRO A 263 13.47 -17.99 -3.01
N GLY A 264 13.88 -17.06 -2.14
CA GLY A 264 15.21 -16.45 -2.18
C GLY A 264 15.38 -15.29 -1.21
N ASP A 265 14.38 -14.41 -1.16
CA ASP A 265 14.28 -13.26 -0.26
C ASP A 265 12.85 -13.14 0.29
N GLY A 266 12.56 -12.10 1.08
CA GLY A 266 11.24 -11.92 1.70
C GLY A 266 10.16 -11.41 0.74
N TYR A 267 10.47 -11.16 -0.54
CA TYR A 267 9.44 -10.97 -1.57
C TYR A 267 8.76 -12.29 -1.96
N TYR A 268 9.30 -13.43 -1.53
CA TYR A 268 8.59 -14.69 -1.54
C TYR A 268 7.67 -14.78 -0.33
N GLY A 269 6.35 -14.82 -0.54
CA GLY A 269 5.42 -14.74 0.60
C GLY A 269 3.99 -15.23 0.38
N LEU A 270 3.63 -15.74 -0.82
CA LEU A 270 2.24 -16.10 -1.12
C LEU A 270 1.68 -17.15 -0.14
N ASP A 271 2.51 -18.09 0.29
CA ASP A 271 2.10 -19.12 1.25
C ASP A 271 1.85 -18.56 2.65
N ALA A 272 2.50 -17.46 3.06
CA ALA A 272 2.21 -16.79 4.32
C ALA A 272 0.83 -16.14 4.31
N TYR A 273 0.46 -15.49 3.19
CA TYR A 273 -0.89 -14.97 2.98
C TYR A 273 -1.93 -16.09 3.02
N ASN A 274 -1.73 -17.15 2.22
CA ASN A 274 -2.63 -18.30 2.19
C ASN A 274 -2.76 -18.95 3.57
N TYR A 275 -1.67 -19.02 4.35
CA TYR A 275 -1.68 -19.58 5.69
C TYR A 275 -2.61 -18.79 6.63
N LEU A 276 -2.52 -17.46 6.63
CA LEU A 276 -3.37 -16.61 7.48
C LEU A 276 -4.81 -16.55 6.97
N ASP A 277 -5.02 -16.47 5.65
CA ASP A 277 -6.36 -16.37 5.04
C ASP A 277 -7.18 -17.64 5.30
N ASN A 278 -6.59 -18.83 5.10
CA ASN A 278 -7.25 -20.12 5.39
C ASN A 278 -7.65 -20.31 6.87
N ARG A 279 -7.12 -19.48 7.77
CA ARG A 279 -7.43 -19.51 9.21
C ARG A 279 -8.36 -18.38 9.62
N ASN A 280 -8.76 -17.51 8.69
CA ASN A 280 -9.47 -16.25 8.94
C ASN A 280 -8.69 -15.37 9.93
N GLU A 281 -7.36 -15.41 9.86
CA GLU A 281 -6.46 -14.60 10.70
C GLU A 281 -5.85 -13.44 9.89
N LEU A 282 -5.96 -13.42 8.56
CA LEU A 282 -5.38 -12.37 7.71
C LEU A 282 -6.06 -11.00 7.92
N ASN A 283 -7.40 -10.96 7.90
CA ASN A 283 -8.20 -9.76 8.11
C ASN A 283 -7.75 -8.52 7.30
N LEU A 284 -7.32 -8.74 6.05
CA LEU A 284 -6.90 -7.70 5.11
C LEU A 284 -7.33 -8.11 3.71
N HIS A 285 -7.82 -7.15 2.91
CA HIS A 285 -7.97 -7.36 1.48
C HIS A 285 -6.62 -7.23 0.79
N VAL A 286 -6.13 -8.28 0.14
CA VAL A 286 -4.78 -8.32 -0.46
C VAL A 286 -4.88 -8.63 -1.95
N VAL A 287 -4.34 -7.73 -2.76
CA VAL A 287 -3.95 -8.06 -4.15
C VAL A 287 -2.44 -8.18 -4.19
N THR A 288 -1.91 -9.28 -4.70
CA THR A 288 -0.46 -9.49 -4.88
C THR A 288 -0.08 -9.25 -6.34
N ALA A 289 0.89 -8.37 -6.57
CA ALA A 289 1.48 -8.12 -7.87
C ALA A 289 2.65 -9.09 -8.11
N LEU A 290 2.40 -10.16 -8.87
CA LEU A 290 3.42 -11.17 -9.16
C LEU A 290 4.52 -10.56 -10.03
N PHE A 291 5.78 -10.74 -9.63
CA PHE A 291 6.90 -10.14 -10.32
C PHE A 291 7.17 -10.81 -11.67
N TRP A 292 7.26 -10.02 -12.74
CA TRP A 292 7.71 -10.49 -14.04
C TRP A 292 9.24 -10.35 -14.15
N GLU A 293 9.93 -11.49 -14.17
CA GLU A 293 11.37 -11.56 -14.33
C GLU A 293 11.73 -11.49 -15.82
N ASN A 294 12.22 -10.36 -16.29
CA ASN A 294 12.54 -10.16 -17.71
C ASN A 294 13.64 -11.11 -18.25
N ALA A 295 14.54 -11.58 -17.39
CA ALA A 295 15.56 -12.58 -17.73
C ALA A 295 14.99 -13.98 -18.01
N VAL A 296 13.75 -14.25 -17.61
CA VAL A 296 13.07 -15.53 -17.81
C VAL A 296 12.02 -15.39 -18.93
N PRO A 297 11.98 -16.29 -19.92
CA PRO A 297 10.97 -16.20 -20.98
C PRO A 297 9.55 -16.18 -20.43
N LEU A 298 8.72 -15.23 -20.88
CA LEU A 298 7.33 -15.11 -20.44
C LEU A 298 6.51 -16.40 -20.65
N SER A 299 6.84 -17.20 -21.67
CA SER A 299 6.21 -18.51 -21.92
C SER A 299 6.39 -19.52 -20.78
N GLN A 300 7.39 -19.33 -19.92
CA GLN A 300 7.60 -20.14 -18.71
C GLN A 300 6.92 -19.55 -17.48
N GLN A 301 6.81 -18.22 -17.41
CA GLN A 301 6.24 -17.51 -16.26
C GLN A 301 4.71 -17.42 -16.32
N LEU A 302 4.13 -17.13 -17.48
CA LEU A 302 2.69 -16.92 -17.64
C LEU A 302 1.85 -18.11 -17.14
N PRO A 303 2.20 -19.39 -17.43
CA PRO A 303 1.47 -20.52 -16.85
C PRO A 303 1.54 -20.56 -15.31
N ARG A 304 2.65 -20.12 -14.71
CA ARG A 304 2.81 -20.06 -13.25
C ARG A 304 1.96 -18.95 -12.64
N PHE A 305 1.92 -17.77 -13.28
CA PHE A 305 1.06 -16.67 -12.88
C PHE A 305 -0.42 -17.06 -12.93
N LEU A 306 -0.84 -17.70 -14.02
CA LEU A 306 -2.21 -18.22 -14.17
C LEU A 306 -2.54 -19.23 -13.07
N ASN A 307 -1.62 -20.17 -12.80
CA ASN A 307 -1.81 -21.13 -11.72
C ASN A 307 -1.89 -20.43 -10.34
N ALA A 308 -1.00 -19.49 -10.04
CA ALA A 308 -1.03 -18.75 -8.77
C ALA A 308 -2.37 -18.03 -8.57
N ARG A 309 -2.91 -17.41 -9.63
CA ARG A 309 -4.25 -16.81 -9.63
C ARG A 309 -5.36 -17.83 -9.41
N GLU A 310 -5.34 -18.96 -10.13
CA GLU A 310 -6.36 -20.02 -10.04
C GLU A 310 -6.41 -20.72 -8.68
N GLN A 311 -5.30 -20.71 -7.92
CA GLN A 311 -5.27 -21.25 -6.56
C GLN A 311 -5.92 -20.31 -5.52
N GLN A 312 -6.18 -19.05 -5.86
CA GLN A 312 -6.83 -18.12 -4.94
C GLN A 312 -8.36 -18.29 -4.98
N PRO A 313 -9.02 -18.53 -3.84
CA PRO A 313 -10.47 -18.69 -3.80
C PRO A 313 -11.18 -17.38 -4.15
N ASP A 314 -12.31 -17.48 -4.85
CA ASP A 314 -13.11 -16.31 -5.27
C ASP A 314 -13.63 -15.51 -4.07
N ASP A 315 -13.96 -16.18 -2.96
CA ASP A 315 -14.41 -15.59 -1.69
C ASP A 315 -13.28 -15.33 -0.68
N GLY A 316 -12.02 -15.67 -1.01
CA GLY A 316 -10.87 -15.34 -0.17
C GLY A 316 -10.45 -13.88 -0.27
N HIS A 317 -9.68 -13.43 0.71
CA HIS A 317 -9.21 -12.05 0.79
C HIS A 317 -7.92 -11.82 0.01
N VAL A 318 -7.23 -12.89 -0.40
CA VAL A 318 -6.00 -12.84 -1.19
C VAL A 318 -6.33 -13.04 -2.67
N LYS A 319 -5.80 -12.17 -3.54
CA LYS A 319 -5.91 -12.25 -5.00
C LYS A 319 -4.54 -12.13 -5.64
N ALA A 320 -4.20 -13.04 -6.54
CA ALA A 320 -2.97 -12.99 -7.34
C ALA A 320 -3.28 -12.55 -8.79
N THR A 321 -3.86 -11.36 -8.93
CA THR A 321 -4.45 -10.85 -10.19
C THR A 321 -3.67 -9.70 -10.82
N SER A 322 -2.60 -9.24 -10.18
CA SER A 322 -1.73 -8.16 -10.68
C SER A 322 -0.35 -8.71 -11.04
N ILE A 323 0.35 -8.01 -11.94
CA ILE A 323 1.73 -8.30 -12.36
C ILE A 323 2.56 -7.04 -12.13
N LYS A 324 3.64 -7.16 -11.33
CA LYS A 324 4.62 -6.11 -11.15
C LYS A 324 5.66 -6.15 -12.28
N ILE A 325 5.88 -5.00 -12.90
CA ILE A 325 6.95 -4.78 -13.88
C ILE A 325 7.83 -3.64 -13.41
N TRP A 326 9.14 -3.89 -13.27
CA TRP A 326 10.14 -2.85 -13.03
C TRP A 326 10.66 -2.30 -14.35
N GLN A 327 10.47 -1.01 -14.61
CA GLN A 327 10.86 -0.41 -15.88
C GLN A 327 12.18 0.36 -15.81
N ASP A 328 12.55 0.89 -14.66
CA ASP A 328 13.81 1.58 -14.37
C ASP A 328 14.16 1.47 -12.86
N GLY A 329 15.16 2.23 -12.41
CA GLY A 329 15.51 2.39 -10.99
C GLY A 329 15.16 3.80 -10.47
N VAL A 330 15.97 4.34 -9.56
CA VAL A 330 15.72 5.63 -8.87
C VAL A 330 16.58 6.78 -9.40
N ILE A 331 16.09 8.02 -9.31
CA ILE A 331 16.84 9.21 -9.74
C ILE A 331 18.06 9.41 -8.83
N GLU A 332 17.93 9.06 -7.55
CA GLU A 332 18.90 9.26 -6.45
C GLU A 332 20.04 8.23 -6.43
N ALA A 333 19.99 7.22 -7.29
CA ALA A 333 21.14 6.38 -7.65
C ALA A 333 21.62 6.58 -9.12
N GLN A 334 20.99 7.51 -9.84
CA GLN A 334 21.15 7.76 -11.28
C GLN A 334 20.79 6.56 -12.16
N THR A 335 19.89 5.68 -11.70
CA THR A 335 19.48 4.48 -12.43
C THR A 335 18.11 4.62 -13.10
N ALA A 336 17.29 5.60 -12.69
CA ALA A 336 16.04 5.94 -13.36
C ALA A 336 16.27 6.38 -14.83
N ALA A 337 15.39 5.96 -15.72
CA ALA A 337 15.52 6.19 -17.15
C ALA A 337 14.92 7.54 -17.55
N LEU A 338 15.77 8.44 -18.04
CA LEU A 338 15.42 9.80 -18.41
C LEU A 338 15.34 10.00 -19.93
N ILE A 339 14.48 10.92 -20.37
CA ILE A 339 14.42 11.38 -21.77
C ILE A 339 15.68 12.17 -22.07
N GLU A 340 15.99 13.18 -21.26
CA GLU A 340 17.21 13.98 -21.36
C GLU A 340 18.29 13.49 -20.39
N PRO A 341 19.59 13.66 -20.69
CA PRO A 341 20.67 13.21 -19.80
C PRO A 341 20.60 13.77 -18.38
N TYR A 342 21.19 13.06 -17.42
CA TYR A 342 21.43 13.56 -16.07
C TYR A 342 22.29 14.84 -16.11
N SER A 343 21.86 15.90 -15.42
CA SER A 343 22.45 17.24 -15.46
C SER A 343 23.76 17.38 -14.68
N ASP A 344 24.02 16.51 -13.73
CA ASP A 344 25.22 16.47 -12.90
C ASP A 344 26.33 15.58 -13.49
N ARG A 345 26.17 15.13 -14.75
CA ARG A 345 27.11 14.28 -15.46
C ARG A 345 27.53 14.90 -16.80
N ASN A 346 28.71 14.50 -17.29
CA ASN A 346 29.29 14.96 -18.56
C ASN A 346 29.35 13.86 -19.64
N ASP A 347 28.81 12.68 -19.37
CA ASP A 347 28.86 11.50 -20.23
C ASP A 347 27.57 11.25 -21.01
N GLU A 348 26.64 12.22 -21.00
CA GLU A 348 25.32 12.14 -21.66
C GLU A 348 24.46 10.95 -21.18
N TYR A 349 24.77 10.39 -20.01
CA TYR A 349 24.06 9.24 -19.44
C TYR A 349 22.61 9.58 -19.09
N ARG A 350 21.70 8.63 -19.37
CA ARG A 350 20.24 8.80 -19.27
C ARG A 350 19.59 7.75 -18.34
N GLY A 351 20.38 7.02 -17.56
CA GLY A 351 19.89 5.83 -16.86
C GLY A 351 19.49 4.73 -17.84
N ASP A 352 18.98 3.63 -17.30
CA ASP A 352 18.72 2.41 -18.05
C ASP A 352 17.26 1.96 -17.92
N LEU A 353 16.68 1.57 -19.05
CA LEU A 353 15.42 0.83 -19.03
C LEU A 353 15.75 -0.62 -18.70
N GLN A 354 15.10 -1.17 -17.68
CA GLN A 354 15.25 -2.60 -17.37
C GLN A 354 14.63 -3.48 -18.45
N ASN A 355 13.55 -3.01 -19.11
CA ASN A 355 12.92 -3.73 -20.22
C ASN A 355 12.98 -2.91 -21.52
N PRO A 356 13.64 -3.42 -22.58
CA PRO A 356 13.58 -2.81 -23.89
C PRO A 356 12.13 -2.67 -24.40
N PRO A 357 11.77 -1.59 -25.11
CA PRO A 357 10.39 -1.34 -25.51
C PRO A 357 9.71 -2.48 -26.26
N ASP A 358 10.41 -3.14 -27.20
CA ASP A 358 9.81 -4.24 -27.99
C ASP A 358 9.51 -5.49 -27.15
N GLU A 359 10.40 -5.80 -26.20
CA GLU A 359 10.21 -6.90 -25.25
C GLU A 359 9.08 -6.58 -24.27
N LEU A 360 9.07 -5.36 -23.73
CA LEU A 360 8.00 -4.89 -22.85
C LEU A 360 6.64 -4.92 -23.56
N ASN A 361 6.56 -4.39 -24.79
CA ASN A 361 5.31 -4.39 -25.57
C ASN A 361 4.78 -5.82 -25.75
N THR A 362 5.66 -6.76 -26.08
CA THR A 362 5.29 -8.17 -26.27
C THR A 362 4.76 -8.78 -24.98
N ALA A 363 5.43 -8.52 -23.85
CA ALA A 363 5.02 -9.03 -22.55
C ALA A 363 3.68 -8.43 -22.09
N VAL A 364 3.54 -7.11 -22.14
CA VAL A 364 2.34 -6.39 -21.70
C VAL A 364 1.11 -6.78 -22.53
N ILE A 365 1.23 -6.93 -23.85
CA ILE A 365 0.12 -7.42 -24.70
C ILE A 365 -0.33 -8.82 -24.24
N ALA A 366 0.60 -9.72 -23.95
CA ALA A 366 0.28 -11.09 -23.54
C ALA A 366 -0.32 -11.16 -22.12
N LEU A 367 0.22 -10.39 -21.18
CA LEU A 367 -0.26 -10.33 -19.80
C LEU A 367 -1.64 -9.68 -19.71
N ASP A 368 -1.88 -8.60 -20.45
CA ASP A 368 -3.19 -7.96 -20.56
C ASP A 368 -4.23 -8.90 -21.20
N ALA A 369 -3.86 -9.62 -22.28
CA ALA A 369 -4.74 -10.61 -22.90
C ALA A 369 -5.09 -11.77 -21.96
N ALA A 370 -4.23 -12.05 -20.97
CA ALA A 370 -4.45 -13.02 -19.91
C ALA A 370 -5.28 -12.46 -18.73
N ASN A 371 -5.80 -11.23 -18.85
CA ASN A 371 -6.59 -10.51 -17.85
C ASN A 371 -5.85 -10.23 -16.54
N PHE A 372 -4.55 -9.99 -16.58
CA PHE A 372 -3.84 -9.44 -15.42
C PHE A 372 -3.96 -7.92 -15.38
N GLN A 373 -4.02 -7.35 -14.18
CA GLN A 373 -3.70 -5.94 -13.97
C GLN A 373 -2.18 -5.76 -14.09
N ILE A 374 -1.73 -4.70 -14.78
CA ILE A 374 -0.31 -4.39 -14.89
C ILE A 374 0.00 -3.23 -13.94
N HIS A 375 0.94 -3.48 -13.04
CA HIS A 375 1.48 -2.53 -12.07
C HIS A 375 2.93 -2.24 -12.44
N PHE A 376 3.21 -1.02 -12.89
CA PHE A 376 4.58 -0.60 -13.21
C PHE A 376 5.25 0.11 -12.04
N HIS A 377 6.53 -0.19 -11.78
CA HIS A 377 7.47 0.77 -11.23
C HIS A 377 8.03 1.59 -12.39
N ALA A 378 7.82 2.90 -12.39
CA ALA A 378 8.34 3.83 -13.38
C ALA A 378 8.61 5.19 -12.73
N ILE A 379 9.89 5.54 -12.56
CA ILE A 379 10.30 6.78 -11.89
C ILE A 379 10.62 7.88 -12.90
N GLY A 380 11.49 7.59 -13.87
CA GLY A 380 11.93 8.56 -14.86
C GLY A 380 10.88 8.81 -15.95
N ASP A 381 10.93 10.00 -16.54
CA ASP A 381 10.02 10.43 -17.62
C ASP A 381 10.05 9.49 -18.84
N ARG A 382 11.20 8.91 -19.17
CA ARG A 382 11.32 7.92 -20.25
C ARG A 382 10.69 6.59 -19.87
N ALA A 383 10.83 6.13 -18.62
CA ALA A 383 10.19 4.91 -18.15
C ALA A 383 8.66 5.05 -18.17
N ILE A 384 8.13 6.16 -17.67
CA ILE A 384 6.69 6.48 -17.70
C ILE A 384 6.16 6.45 -19.14
N ARG A 385 6.83 7.15 -20.07
CA ARG A 385 6.42 7.17 -21.49
C ARG A 385 6.40 5.77 -22.10
N VAL A 386 7.44 4.98 -21.87
CA VAL A 386 7.55 3.63 -22.44
C VAL A 386 6.50 2.69 -21.86
N SER A 387 6.18 2.80 -20.56
CA SER A 387 5.11 2.05 -19.92
C SER A 387 3.73 2.43 -20.49
N LEU A 388 3.43 3.73 -20.64
CA LEU A 388 2.19 4.20 -21.26
C LEU A 388 2.07 3.75 -22.74
N ASP A 389 3.17 3.75 -23.49
CA ASP A 389 3.23 3.24 -24.86
C ASP A 389 2.91 1.74 -24.93
N ALA A 390 3.39 0.95 -23.95
CA ALA A 390 3.12 -0.48 -23.89
C ALA A 390 1.64 -0.77 -23.58
N LEU A 391 1.04 -0.01 -22.64
CA LEU A 391 -0.38 -0.12 -22.32
C LEU A 391 -1.27 0.31 -23.49
N GLU A 392 -0.93 1.40 -24.19
CA GLU A 392 -1.65 1.83 -25.40
C GLU A 392 -1.60 0.75 -26.49
N ARG A 393 -0.44 0.09 -26.68
CA ARG A 393 -0.30 -1.02 -27.63
C ARG A 393 -1.13 -2.24 -27.23
N ALA A 394 -1.19 -2.58 -25.94
CA ALA A 394 -2.06 -3.65 -25.45
C ALA A 394 -3.54 -3.34 -25.73
N GLN A 395 -4.02 -2.13 -25.45
CA GLN A 395 -5.39 -1.73 -25.79
C GLN A 395 -5.67 -1.80 -27.29
N LYS A 396 -4.71 -1.40 -28.14
CA LYS A 396 -4.84 -1.54 -29.61
C LYS A 396 -4.90 -2.99 -30.08
N ALA A 397 -4.17 -3.89 -29.42
CA ALA A 397 -4.09 -5.30 -29.78
C ALA A 397 -5.27 -6.14 -29.25
N ASN A 398 -5.66 -5.92 -27.99
CA ASN A 398 -6.62 -6.73 -27.25
C ASN A 398 -8.01 -6.06 -27.10
N GLY A 399 -8.09 -4.75 -27.37
CA GLY A 399 -9.26 -3.92 -27.08
C GLY A 399 -9.19 -3.28 -25.69
N SER A 400 -9.97 -2.22 -25.48
CA SER A 400 -10.13 -1.60 -24.16
C SER A 400 -11.01 -2.48 -23.26
N ARG A 401 -10.63 -2.60 -21.99
CA ARG A 401 -11.40 -3.25 -20.92
C ARG A 401 -11.22 -2.48 -19.61
N ASP A 402 -12.01 -2.81 -18.59
CA ASP A 402 -11.76 -2.35 -17.21
C ASP A 402 -10.52 -3.07 -16.66
N SER A 403 -9.34 -2.56 -17.01
CA SER A 403 -8.06 -3.21 -16.69
C SER A 403 -7.37 -2.61 -15.47
N ARG A 404 -7.74 -1.37 -15.11
CA ARG A 404 -7.23 -0.61 -13.97
C ARG A 404 -5.70 -0.65 -13.86
N HIS A 405 -5.02 -0.71 -15.00
CA HIS A 405 -3.55 -0.68 -15.04
C HIS A 405 -3.05 0.59 -14.37
N HIS A 406 -1.89 0.51 -13.73
CA HIS A 406 -1.37 1.64 -12.98
C HIS A 406 0.14 1.69 -12.98
N LEU A 407 0.65 2.91 -12.92
CA LEU A 407 2.07 3.21 -12.79
C LEU A 407 2.27 3.81 -11.40
N SER A 408 3.26 3.29 -10.68
CA SER A 408 3.65 3.74 -9.34
C SER A 408 4.91 4.60 -9.35
N HIS A 409 5.08 5.36 -8.28
CA HIS A 409 6.11 6.38 -8.09
C HIS A 409 5.92 7.58 -9.00
N ILE A 410 6.04 7.37 -10.31
CA ILE A 410 5.78 8.37 -11.36
C ILE A 410 6.40 9.72 -10.97
N GLN A 411 7.66 9.66 -10.56
CA GLN A 411 8.33 10.76 -9.87
C GLN A 411 8.55 11.94 -10.80
N LEU A 412 9.13 11.72 -11.99
CA LEU A 412 9.42 12.78 -12.96
C LEU A 412 8.53 12.66 -14.19
N PHE A 413 7.68 13.66 -14.42
CA PHE A 413 6.84 13.70 -15.62
C PHE A 413 7.47 14.49 -16.77
N ASP A 414 7.24 14.02 -18.00
CA ASP A 414 7.21 14.90 -19.16
C ASP A 414 5.77 15.46 -19.32
N PRO A 415 5.56 16.78 -19.41
CA PRO A 415 4.24 17.38 -19.58
C PRO A 415 3.39 16.77 -20.71
N VAL A 416 3.99 16.24 -21.77
CA VAL A 416 3.24 15.65 -22.89
C VAL A 416 2.54 14.34 -22.50
N ASP A 417 3.02 13.65 -21.46
CA ASP A 417 2.50 12.36 -21.01
C ASP A 417 1.42 12.51 -19.92
N VAL A 418 1.28 13.67 -19.29
CA VAL A 418 0.26 13.99 -18.27
C VAL A 418 -1.18 13.62 -18.72
N PRO A 419 -1.70 14.09 -19.87
CA PRO A 419 -3.07 13.78 -20.27
C PRO A 419 -3.29 12.28 -20.59
N ARG A 420 -2.22 11.53 -20.87
CA ARG A 420 -2.32 10.13 -21.30
C ARG A 420 -2.85 9.21 -20.20
N PHE A 421 -2.69 9.57 -18.92
CA PHE A 421 -3.27 8.81 -17.82
C PHE A 421 -4.80 8.76 -17.91
N ALA A 422 -5.44 9.90 -18.18
CA ALA A 422 -6.88 9.97 -18.41
C ALA A 422 -7.27 9.30 -19.74
N ASP A 423 -6.57 9.62 -20.84
CA ASP A 423 -6.91 9.12 -22.18
C ASP A 423 -6.84 7.59 -22.26
N LEU A 424 -5.90 6.97 -21.55
CA LEU A 424 -5.69 5.51 -21.54
C LEU A 424 -6.41 4.81 -20.38
N ASN A 425 -7.11 5.56 -19.51
CA ASN A 425 -7.69 5.03 -18.26
C ASN A 425 -6.67 4.27 -17.40
N VAL A 426 -5.50 4.87 -17.22
CA VAL A 426 -4.41 4.37 -16.38
C VAL A 426 -4.43 5.10 -15.05
N VAL A 427 -4.40 4.36 -13.95
CA VAL A 427 -4.39 4.95 -12.61
C VAL A 427 -2.99 5.49 -12.31
N ALA A 428 -2.93 6.72 -11.83
CA ALA A 428 -1.71 7.31 -11.28
C ALA A 428 -1.58 6.91 -9.81
N ASN A 429 -0.70 5.96 -9.51
CA ASN A 429 -0.39 5.52 -8.15
C ASN A 429 0.78 6.38 -7.62
N PHE A 430 0.50 7.28 -6.68
CA PHE A 430 1.52 8.12 -6.06
C PHE A 430 1.84 7.66 -4.64
N GLN A 431 3.10 7.88 -4.24
CA GLN A 431 3.55 7.86 -2.85
C GLN A 431 3.53 9.31 -2.36
N PRO A 432 2.43 9.81 -1.76
CA PRO A 432 2.26 11.23 -1.54
C PRO A 432 3.33 11.81 -0.60
N LEU A 433 3.83 11.03 0.36
CA LEU A 433 4.91 11.44 1.27
C LEU A 433 6.22 11.80 0.58
N TRP A 434 6.44 11.34 -0.65
CA TRP A 434 7.66 11.67 -1.39
C TRP A 434 7.57 13.05 -2.04
N ALA A 435 6.37 13.62 -2.05
CA ALA A 435 6.08 14.87 -2.72
C ALA A 435 6.32 16.09 -1.81
N ILE A 436 7.46 16.09 -1.12
CA ILE A 436 7.93 17.12 -0.19
C ILE A 436 9.30 17.64 -0.62
N GLN A 437 9.63 18.86 -0.22
CA GLN A 437 10.91 19.49 -0.58
C GLN A 437 12.00 19.21 0.48
N ASP A 438 12.31 17.93 0.72
CA ASP A 438 13.29 17.48 1.72
C ASP A 438 14.73 17.43 1.17
N SER A 439 15.68 16.91 1.96
CA SER A 439 17.07 16.73 1.50
C SER A 439 17.21 15.70 0.39
N TYR A 440 16.31 14.71 0.30
CA TYR A 440 16.31 13.77 -0.81
C TYR A 440 16.08 14.52 -2.13
N ILE A 441 15.02 15.33 -2.19
CA ILE A 441 14.72 16.15 -3.38
C ILE A 441 15.78 17.22 -3.63
N THR A 442 16.17 17.96 -2.60
CA THR A 442 17.01 19.15 -2.79
C THR A 442 18.49 18.82 -3.04
N ASP A 443 19.04 17.82 -2.35
CA ASP A 443 20.47 17.49 -2.40
C ASP A 443 20.77 16.34 -3.38
N LEU A 444 19.85 15.39 -3.58
CA LEU A 444 20.06 14.24 -4.46
C LEU A 444 19.34 14.42 -5.80
N THR A 445 18.06 14.81 -5.83
CA THR A 445 17.25 14.79 -7.06
C THR A 445 17.43 16.04 -7.94
N TRP A 446 17.33 17.25 -7.40
CA TRP A 446 17.40 18.49 -8.18
C TRP A 446 18.71 18.69 -8.96
N PRO A 447 19.91 18.45 -8.38
CA PRO A 447 21.16 18.59 -9.13
C PRO A 447 21.21 17.68 -10.37
N ARG A 448 20.58 16.51 -10.27
CA ARG A 448 20.53 15.48 -11.32
C ARG A 448 19.58 15.81 -12.46
N LEU A 449 18.51 16.54 -12.17
CA LEU A 449 17.49 16.90 -13.16
C LEU A 449 17.67 18.32 -13.73
N GLY A 450 18.27 19.22 -12.96
CA GLY A 450 18.32 20.64 -13.27
C GLY A 450 16.96 21.33 -13.06
N ALA A 451 16.98 22.67 -13.08
CA ALA A 451 15.87 23.50 -12.61
C ALA A 451 14.55 23.33 -13.40
N GLU A 452 14.61 23.09 -14.72
CA GLU A 452 13.39 23.02 -15.54
C GLU A 452 12.64 21.70 -15.37
N ARG A 453 13.35 20.56 -15.35
CA ARG A 453 12.73 19.24 -15.16
C ARG A 453 12.25 19.02 -13.73
N SER A 454 12.96 19.60 -12.77
CA SER A 454 12.58 19.53 -11.34
C SER A 454 11.20 20.12 -11.02
N LYS A 455 10.62 20.95 -11.92
CA LYS A 455 9.25 21.47 -11.77
C LYS A 455 8.17 20.41 -11.98
N TRP A 456 8.53 19.25 -12.53
CA TRP A 456 7.61 18.16 -12.87
C TRP A 456 7.74 16.97 -11.92
N LEU A 457 8.24 17.21 -10.70
CA LEU A 457 8.31 16.21 -9.65
C LEU A 457 6.96 16.07 -8.95
N TYR A 458 6.39 14.86 -8.97
CA TYR A 458 5.12 14.48 -8.33
C TYR A 458 3.96 15.47 -8.57
N PRO A 459 3.53 15.72 -9.81
CA PRO A 459 2.46 16.68 -10.16
C PRO A 459 1.06 16.10 -9.89
N ILE A 460 0.76 15.77 -8.63
CA ILE A 460 -0.47 15.06 -8.19
C ILE A 460 -1.72 15.85 -8.58
N GLY A 461 -1.80 17.13 -8.19
CA GLY A 461 -2.96 17.98 -8.48
C GLY A 461 -3.16 18.16 -9.99
N THR A 462 -2.08 18.34 -10.75
CA THR A 462 -2.13 18.45 -12.20
C THR A 462 -2.68 17.18 -12.86
N ILE A 463 -2.22 15.99 -12.45
CA ILE A 463 -2.74 14.71 -12.96
C ILE A 463 -4.22 14.56 -12.60
N GLN A 464 -4.60 14.82 -11.35
CA GLN A 464 -5.99 14.67 -10.90
C GLN A 464 -6.95 15.59 -11.66
N ARG A 465 -6.55 16.83 -11.94
CA ARG A 465 -7.33 17.79 -12.75
C ARG A 465 -7.58 17.35 -14.19
N THR A 466 -6.82 16.40 -14.73
CA THR A 466 -7.10 15.81 -16.05
C THR A 466 -8.34 14.90 -16.06
N GLY A 467 -8.79 14.45 -14.88
CA GLY A 467 -9.81 13.41 -14.73
C GLY A 467 -9.23 11.99 -14.67
N ALA A 468 -7.90 11.83 -14.71
CA ALA A 468 -7.24 10.57 -14.41
C ALA A 468 -7.57 10.12 -12.97
N LYS A 469 -7.75 8.82 -12.79
CA LYS A 469 -7.89 8.23 -11.46
C LYS A 469 -6.55 8.31 -10.75
N VAL A 470 -6.53 8.87 -9.55
CA VAL A 470 -5.37 8.87 -8.64
C VAL A 470 -5.65 7.91 -7.50
N ALA A 471 -4.64 7.17 -7.07
CA ALA A 471 -4.67 6.36 -5.86
C ALA A 471 -3.33 6.49 -5.13
N PHE A 472 -3.33 6.26 -3.81
CA PHE A 472 -2.13 6.42 -3.00
C PHE A 472 -1.63 5.10 -2.42
N GLY A 473 -0.30 5.01 -2.30
CA GLY A 473 0.34 3.99 -1.47
C GLY A 473 1.51 4.57 -0.69
N SER A 474 2.00 3.88 0.33
CA SER A 474 3.13 4.36 1.15
C SER A 474 4.49 3.90 0.64
N ASP A 475 4.51 2.86 -0.20
CA ASP A 475 5.71 2.08 -0.52
C ASP A 475 6.43 1.59 0.74
N TRP A 476 5.68 1.27 1.80
CA TRP A 476 6.26 0.83 3.06
C TRP A 476 7.11 -0.44 2.86
N TYR A 477 8.37 -0.46 3.31
CA TYR A 477 9.00 0.40 4.34
C TYR A 477 9.79 1.64 3.89
N VAL A 478 9.74 2.06 2.61
CA VAL A 478 10.55 3.19 2.13
C VAL A 478 10.22 4.48 2.89
N THR A 479 8.94 4.72 3.17
CA THR A 479 8.42 5.82 3.98
C THR A 479 7.37 5.34 4.98
N SER A 480 6.92 6.24 5.86
CA SER A 480 5.86 5.98 6.84
C SER A 480 4.67 5.27 6.20
N VAL A 481 4.20 4.23 6.87
CA VAL A 481 2.99 3.50 6.47
C VAL A 481 1.70 4.28 6.80
N ASN A 482 1.78 5.30 7.65
CA ASN A 482 0.60 6.01 8.14
C ASN A 482 -0.06 6.84 7.01
N PRO A 483 -1.28 6.50 6.56
CA PRO A 483 -1.95 7.24 5.49
C PRO A 483 -2.23 8.70 5.84
N LEU A 484 -2.33 9.04 7.13
CA LEU A 484 -2.56 10.42 7.57
C LEU A 484 -1.37 11.34 7.28
N ASP A 485 -0.14 10.81 7.34
CA ASP A 485 1.05 11.56 6.93
C ASP A 485 0.96 11.86 5.42
N GLY A 486 0.59 10.85 4.61
CA GLY A 486 0.39 10.99 3.18
C GLY A 486 -0.74 11.94 2.79
N ILE A 487 -1.86 11.90 3.52
CA ILE A 487 -2.98 12.84 3.32
C ILE A 487 -2.53 14.27 3.61
N GLU A 488 -1.84 14.49 4.73
CA GLU A 488 -1.31 15.81 5.07
C GLU A 488 -0.37 16.35 3.98
N THR A 489 0.58 15.54 3.51
CA THR A 489 1.48 15.94 2.42
C THR A 489 0.72 16.20 1.13
N ALA A 490 -0.29 15.41 0.77
CA ALA A 490 -1.06 15.64 -0.45
C ALA A 490 -1.81 16.98 -0.44
N VAL A 491 -2.29 17.43 0.73
CA VAL A 491 -3.04 18.69 0.87
C VAL A 491 -2.16 19.92 1.16
N THR A 492 -0.94 19.72 1.68
CA THR A 492 -0.04 20.82 2.05
C THR A 492 1.21 20.93 1.19
N ARG A 493 1.63 19.81 0.56
CA ARG A 493 2.92 19.65 -0.13
C ARG A 493 4.15 19.88 0.76
N LEU A 494 3.94 19.80 2.07
CA LEU A 494 4.95 19.96 3.11
C LEU A 494 5.18 18.62 3.85
N ASP A 495 6.31 18.57 4.53
CA ASP A 495 6.68 17.48 5.43
C ASP A 495 5.80 17.53 6.69
N PRO A 496 5.08 16.44 7.03
CA PRO A 496 4.16 16.44 8.17
C PRO A 496 4.84 16.62 9.54
N ASN A 497 6.16 16.39 9.63
CA ASN A 497 6.94 16.62 10.85
C ASN A 497 7.50 18.06 10.92
N GLY A 498 7.09 18.94 10.00
CA GLY A 498 7.47 20.35 9.99
C GLY A 498 8.93 20.60 9.58
N LEU A 499 9.58 19.64 8.91
CA LEU A 499 10.97 19.78 8.49
C LEU A 499 11.12 20.66 7.24
N THR A 500 10.07 20.79 6.43
CA THR A 500 10.05 21.64 5.24
C THR A 500 9.08 22.80 5.42
N HIS A 501 9.40 23.94 4.80
CA HIS A 501 8.63 25.18 4.92
C HIS A 501 8.12 25.70 3.57
N GLU A 502 8.68 25.17 2.48
CA GLU A 502 8.32 25.51 1.11
C GLU A 502 7.66 24.28 0.48
N PRO A 503 6.45 24.41 -0.08
CA PRO A 503 5.75 23.29 -0.71
C PRO A 503 6.48 22.82 -1.97
N LEU A 504 6.50 21.51 -2.21
CA LEU A 504 7.06 20.98 -3.45
C LEU A 504 6.09 21.19 -4.63
N GLY A 505 6.51 21.99 -5.61
CA GLY A 505 5.72 22.29 -6.81
C GLY A 505 4.84 23.52 -6.64
N VAL A 506 4.08 23.88 -7.67
CA VAL A 506 3.20 25.05 -7.67
C VAL A 506 1.79 24.58 -8.01
N ASP A 507 0.82 24.87 -7.14
CA ASP A 507 -0.59 24.50 -7.31
C ASP A 507 -0.80 22.98 -7.49
N GLU A 508 0.00 22.17 -6.80
CA GLU A 508 -0.04 20.69 -6.84
C GLU A 508 -0.75 20.07 -5.63
N GLU A 509 -1.19 20.89 -4.67
CA GLU A 509 -2.07 20.48 -3.58
C GLU A 509 -3.41 19.94 -4.11
N ILE A 510 -3.95 18.93 -3.44
CA ILE A 510 -5.34 18.46 -3.63
C ILE A 510 -6.19 18.76 -2.40
N THR A 511 -7.51 18.64 -2.52
CA THR A 511 -8.40 18.82 -1.37
C THR A 511 -8.33 17.63 -0.42
N LEU A 512 -8.71 17.84 0.84
CA LEU A 512 -8.79 16.76 1.83
C LEU A 512 -9.76 15.64 1.41
N ALA A 513 -10.90 15.99 0.80
CA ALA A 513 -11.85 15.00 0.31
C ALA A 513 -11.23 14.10 -0.77
N GLU A 514 -10.50 14.71 -1.72
CA GLU A 514 -9.77 13.99 -2.76
C GLU A 514 -8.66 13.10 -2.19
N ALA A 515 -7.91 13.58 -1.19
CA ALA A 515 -6.88 12.80 -0.53
C ALA A 515 -7.47 11.59 0.22
N ILE A 516 -8.61 11.76 0.89
CA ILE A 516 -9.35 10.65 1.54
C ILE A 516 -9.83 9.66 0.48
N GLU A 517 -10.42 10.11 -0.64
CA GLU A 517 -10.83 9.24 -1.75
C GLU A 517 -9.65 8.42 -2.30
N ASN A 518 -8.48 9.05 -2.46
CA ASN A 518 -7.27 8.42 -2.99
C ASN A 518 -6.69 7.31 -2.08
N TYR A 519 -6.92 7.36 -0.77
CA TYR A 519 -6.60 6.30 0.19
C TYR A 519 -7.79 5.39 0.55
N THR A 520 -8.98 5.59 -0.01
CA THR A 520 -10.16 4.75 0.31
C THR A 520 -10.76 4.18 -0.98
N ILE A 521 -11.80 4.81 -1.53
CA ILE A 521 -12.55 4.28 -2.68
C ILE A 521 -11.68 4.11 -3.93
N ASN A 522 -10.70 4.97 -4.17
CA ASN A 522 -9.81 4.84 -5.33
C ASN A 522 -8.78 3.72 -5.12
N GLY A 523 -8.34 3.47 -3.89
CA GLY A 523 -7.51 2.31 -3.57
C GLY A 523 -8.31 1.00 -3.70
N ALA A 524 -9.54 0.97 -3.22
CA ALA A 524 -10.48 -0.14 -3.46
C ALA A 524 -10.74 -0.35 -4.95
N TYR A 525 -10.86 0.74 -5.74
CA TYR A 525 -10.97 0.69 -7.19
C TYR A 525 -9.74 0.01 -7.82
N VAL A 526 -8.51 0.38 -7.47
CA VAL A 526 -7.32 -0.31 -8.00
C VAL A 526 -7.37 -1.82 -7.71
N ASN A 527 -7.86 -2.23 -6.55
CA ASN A 527 -7.98 -3.63 -6.18
C ASN A 527 -9.23 -4.37 -6.70
N PHE A 528 -10.09 -3.73 -7.50
CA PHE A 528 -11.37 -4.30 -7.96
C PHE A 528 -12.36 -4.63 -6.83
N LEU A 529 -12.37 -3.81 -5.78
CA LEU A 529 -13.22 -3.96 -4.60
C LEU A 529 -14.11 -2.74 -4.33
N ASP A 530 -14.18 -1.77 -5.24
CA ASP A 530 -14.95 -0.53 -5.08
C ASP A 530 -16.47 -0.74 -5.03
N ASP A 531 -16.98 -1.92 -5.39
CA ASP A 531 -18.36 -2.32 -5.18
C ASP A 531 -18.62 -2.91 -3.78
N GLN A 532 -17.56 -3.29 -3.06
CA GLN A 532 -17.61 -4.02 -1.80
C GLN A 532 -17.13 -3.18 -0.60
N VAL A 533 -16.10 -2.34 -0.77
CA VAL A 533 -15.46 -1.54 0.28
C VAL A 533 -15.08 -0.14 -0.25
N GLY A 534 -14.31 0.62 0.53
CA GLY A 534 -13.79 1.94 0.15
C GLY A 534 -14.76 3.11 0.34
N SER A 535 -16.03 2.85 0.66
CA SER A 535 -17.03 3.86 1.07
C SER A 535 -18.00 3.27 2.11
N ILE A 536 -18.65 4.13 2.89
CA ILE A 536 -19.64 3.74 3.90
C ILE A 536 -21.03 3.82 3.27
N GLU A 537 -21.46 2.72 2.66
CA GLU A 537 -22.73 2.62 1.95
C GLU A 537 -23.47 1.33 2.33
N VAL A 538 -24.81 1.38 2.33
CA VAL A 538 -25.63 0.20 2.60
C VAL A 538 -25.33 -0.89 1.58
N GLY A 539 -25.02 -2.10 2.06
CA GLY A 539 -24.69 -3.28 1.25
C GLY A 539 -23.19 -3.57 1.15
N LYS A 540 -22.33 -2.57 1.40
CA LYS A 540 -20.87 -2.75 1.46
C LYS A 540 -20.44 -3.43 2.77
N GLN A 541 -19.25 -4.00 2.76
CA GLN A 541 -18.63 -4.58 3.95
C GLN A 541 -18.27 -3.46 4.94
N ALA A 542 -18.31 -3.77 6.22
CA ALA A 542 -18.07 -2.81 7.30
C ALA A 542 -16.57 -2.67 7.62
N ASP A 543 -15.81 -2.24 6.62
CA ASP A 543 -14.41 -1.83 6.73
C ASP A 543 -14.35 -0.36 7.12
N LEU A 544 -14.08 -0.09 8.39
CA LEU A 544 -14.27 1.22 9.01
C LEU A 544 -13.12 1.57 9.92
N ILE A 545 -12.78 2.85 9.98
CA ILE A 545 -11.86 3.39 10.99
C ILE A 545 -12.52 4.49 11.79
N VAL A 546 -12.10 4.61 13.05
CA VAL A 546 -12.49 5.71 13.93
C VAL A 546 -11.25 6.52 14.26
N LEU A 547 -11.31 7.83 14.04
CA LEU A 547 -10.23 8.77 14.34
C LEU A 547 -10.52 9.57 15.62
N ASP A 548 -9.49 10.02 16.33
CA ASP A 548 -9.61 10.82 17.56
C ASP A 548 -10.00 12.29 17.34
N ARG A 549 -10.00 12.71 16.07
CA ARG A 549 -10.33 14.05 15.62
C ARG A 549 -11.06 13.99 14.28
N ASN A 550 -11.86 15.01 14.00
CA ASN A 550 -12.44 15.20 12.67
C ASN A 550 -11.50 16.02 11.78
N LEU A 551 -10.96 15.37 10.75
CA LEU A 551 -9.98 15.95 9.81
C LEU A 551 -10.49 17.23 9.14
N PHE A 552 -11.80 17.38 8.94
CA PHE A 552 -12.40 18.58 8.32
C PHE A 552 -12.54 19.78 9.27
N THR A 553 -12.17 19.61 10.55
CA THR A 553 -12.32 20.64 11.59
C THR A 553 -11.01 21.09 12.20
N ILE A 554 -9.90 20.44 11.84
CA ILE A 554 -8.55 20.76 12.27
C ILE A 554 -7.78 21.46 11.14
N PRO A 555 -6.70 22.20 11.45
CA PRO A 555 -5.77 22.68 10.45
C PRO A 555 -5.14 21.52 9.66
N ALA A 556 -4.80 21.77 8.39
CA ALA A 556 -4.23 20.73 7.52
C ALA A 556 -2.87 20.20 8.00
N HIS A 557 -2.09 21.01 8.72
CA HIS A 557 -0.78 20.64 9.30
C HIS A 557 -0.87 19.91 10.64
N GLU A 558 -2.07 19.52 11.06
CA GLU A 558 -2.31 18.72 12.27
C GLU A 558 -2.96 17.36 11.90
N ILE A 559 -3.04 17.02 10.60
CA ILE A 559 -3.70 15.80 10.14
C ILE A 559 -2.88 14.58 10.58
N ASN A 560 -1.55 14.61 10.43
CA ASN A 560 -0.64 13.55 10.84
C ASN A 560 -0.63 13.29 12.37
N GLU A 561 -1.00 14.28 13.17
CA GLU A 561 -1.15 14.14 14.62
C GLU A 561 -2.40 13.35 15.01
N THR A 562 -3.36 13.17 14.09
CA THR A 562 -4.57 12.39 14.31
C THR A 562 -4.21 10.91 14.49
N THR A 563 -4.90 10.23 15.39
CA THR A 563 -4.65 8.83 15.71
C THR A 563 -5.86 7.98 15.35
N VAL A 564 -5.60 6.82 14.73
CA VAL A 564 -6.61 5.79 14.57
C VAL A 564 -6.91 5.16 15.93
N ILE A 565 -8.16 5.26 16.35
CA ILE A 565 -8.65 4.76 17.63
C ILE A 565 -9.12 3.31 17.50
N ALA A 566 -9.75 2.97 16.39
CA ALA A 566 -10.28 1.64 16.13
C ALA A 566 -10.32 1.37 14.63
N THR A 567 -10.08 0.12 14.27
CA THR A 567 -10.16 -0.38 12.89
C THR A 567 -11.03 -1.62 12.90
N PHE A 568 -12.02 -1.61 12.03
CA PHE A 568 -12.94 -2.70 11.78
C PHE A 568 -12.66 -3.29 10.41
N PHE A 569 -12.66 -4.61 10.33
CA PHE A 569 -12.59 -5.38 9.12
C PHE A 569 -13.84 -6.26 9.08
N GLU A 570 -14.66 -6.14 8.02
CA GLU A 570 -15.92 -6.88 7.92
C GLU A 570 -16.81 -6.74 9.17
N GLY A 571 -16.82 -5.56 9.79
CA GLY A 571 -17.63 -5.26 10.97
C GLY A 571 -17.10 -5.82 12.30
N CYS A 572 -16.01 -6.57 12.27
CA CYS A 572 -15.31 -7.06 13.45
C CYS A 572 -14.06 -6.22 13.74
N LEU A 573 -13.74 -6.02 15.01
CA LEU A 573 -12.66 -5.16 15.48
C LEU A 573 -11.32 -5.90 15.33
N VAL A 574 -10.40 -5.32 14.54
CA VAL A 574 -9.03 -5.85 14.35
C VAL A 574 -8.01 -5.07 15.18
N TYR A 575 -8.27 -3.78 15.41
CA TYR A 575 -7.42 -2.92 16.22
C TYR A 575 -8.24 -1.95 17.07
N VAL A 576 -7.74 -1.66 18.27
CA VAL A 576 -8.26 -0.61 19.15
C VAL A 576 -7.11 -0.04 19.98
N SER A 577 -6.98 1.28 19.99
CA SER A 577 -5.96 1.97 20.77
C SER A 577 -6.33 2.02 22.25
N SER A 578 -5.36 2.34 23.11
CA SER A 578 -5.62 2.57 24.55
C SER A 578 -6.67 3.66 24.81
N GLU A 579 -6.78 4.64 23.92
CA GLU A 579 -7.83 5.67 23.95
C GLU A 579 -9.17 5.11 23.47
N GLY A 580 -9.13 4.22 22.48
CA GLY A 580 -10.25 3.42 21.99
C GLY A 580 -11.02 2.73 23.07
N TYR A 581 -10.33 2.06 23.99
CA TYR A 581 -10.96 1.42 25.15
C TYR A 581 -11.83 2.38 25.98
N LYS A 582 -11.59 3.70 25.95
CA LYS A 582 -12.39 4.69 26.69
C LYS A 582 -13.79 4.88 26.09
N PHE A 583 -14.02 4.59 24.81
CA PHE A 583 -15.35 4.67 24.18
C PHE A 583 -16.24 3.49 24.55
N TRP A 584 -15.63 2.38 24.96
CA TRP A 584 -16.30 1.17 25.44
C TRP A 584 -16.47 1.14 26.97
N LYS A 585 -16.01 2.18 27.68
CA LYS A 585 -15.95 2.21 29.16
C LYS A 585 -17.28 2.06 29.88
N ASP A 586 -18.40 2.32 29.21
CA ASP A 586 -19.71 2.11 29.82
C ASP A 586 -20.00 0.60 30.04
N GLN A 587 -19.19 -0.31 29.46
CA GLN A 587 -19.31 -1.78 29.56
C GLN A 587 -18.24 -2.52 30.40
N GLN A 588 -17.33 -1.83 31.13
CA GLN A 588 -16.19 -2.43 31.87
C GLN A 588 -15.13 -3.18 31.01
N SER A 589 -15.48 -3.74 29.86
CA SER A 589 -14.60 -4.38 28.86
C SER A 589 -15.27 -4.45 27.48
N ILE A 590 -14.50 -4.47 26.39
CA ILE A 590 -15.02 -4.75 25.04
C ILE A 590 -15.36 -6.25 24.97
N PRO A 591 -16.58 -6.64 24.54
CA PRO A 591 -16.92 -8.05 24.35
C PRO A 591 -15.97 -8.74 23.37
N GLU A 592 -15.45 -9.90 23.75
CA GLU A 592 -14.58 -10.73 22.90
C GLU A 592 -15.23 -11.06 21.54
N THR A 593 -16.56 -11.14 21.49
CA THR A 593 -17.35 -11.42 20.29
C THR A 593 -17.29 -10.33 19.22
N ILE A 594 -16.76 -9.15 19.54
CA ILE A 594 -16.61 -8.07 18.56
C ILE A 594 -15.29 -8.21 17.79
N PHE A 595 -14.29 -8.90 18.33
CA PHE A 595 -12.96 -9.02 17.71
C PHE A 595 -12.90 -10.08 16.62
N CYS A 596 -12.14 -9.80 15.56
CA CYS A 596 -11.78 -10.83 14.57
C CYS A 596 -10.92 -11.93 15.19
N ALA A 597 -11.00 -13.13 14.62
CA ALA A 597 -10.02 -14.18 14.88
C ALA A 597 -8.61 -13.70 14.48
N GLY A 598 -7.58 -14.09 15.25
CA GLY A 598 -6.20 -13.68 14.99
C GLY A 598 -5.84 -12.24 15.36
N SER A 599 -6.81 -11.44 15.83
CA SER A 599 -6.54 -10.07 16.29
C SER A 599 -5.80 -10.05 17.63
N ILE A 600 -4.79 -9.18 17.70
CA ILE A 600 -3.83 -9.01 18.80
C ILE A 600 -4.45 -8.52 20.10
N ASN A 601 -5.72 -8.08 20.07
CA ASN A 601 -6.40 -7.57 21.26
C ASN A 601 -7.03 -8.66 22.15
N PHE A 602 -6.87 -9.95 21.79
CA PHE A 602 -7.00 -11.06 22.73
C PHE A 602 -5.77 -11.13 23.67
N ARG A 603 -5.70 -10.15 24.59
CA ARG A 603 -4.76 -9.93 25.71
C ARG A 603 -3.90 -8.68 25.55
N ARG A 604 -4.37 -7.57 26.14
CA ARG A 604 -3.66 -6.57 26.98
C ARG A 604 -2.23 -6.09 26.66
N GLU A 605 -1.58 -6.47 25.56
CA GLU A 605 -0.15 -6.28 25.33
C GLU A 605 0.21 -5.40 24.13
N ILE A 606 -0.72 -4.60 23.60
CA ILE A 606 -0.32 -3.43 22.81
C ILE A 606 -0.67 -2.17 23.59
N ALA A 607 0.34 -1.77 24.35
CA ALA A 607 0.49 -0.48 24.97
C ALA A 607 0.77 0.58 23.89
N SER A 608 0.71 1.84 24.31
CA SER A 608 0.89 3.11 23.59
C SER A 608 1.56 3.15 22.20
N ARG A 609 1.32 4.22 21.43
CA ARG A 609 2.06 4.61 20.20
C ARG A 609 3.60 4.57 20.34
N LYS A 610 4.14 4.54 21.57
CA LYS A 610 5.58 4.35 21.84
C LYS A 610 6.08 2.91 21.71
N ASP A 611 5.17 1.94 21.75
CA ASP A 611 5.46 0.51 21.66
C ASP A 611 5.38 0.01 20.22
N ILE A 612 4.75 0.77 19.33
CA ILE A 612 4.79 0.59 17.87
C ILE A 612 5.85 1.55 17.32
N ASN A 613 7.06 1.04 17.12
CA ASN A 613 8.12 1.79 16.46
C ASN A 613 7.92 1.69 14.94
N ASP A 614 6.98 2.48 14.42
CA ASP A 614 6.82 2.76 12.98
C ASP A 614 7.92 3.69 12.43
N GLY A 615 8.78 4.20 13.32
CA GLY A 615 10.00 4.91 12.99
C GLY A 615 9.84 6.41 12.70
N TRP A 616 8.60 6.92 12.57
CA TRP A 616 8.33 8.31 12.15
C TRP A 616 7.95 9.29 13.30
N ASN A 617 8.12 8.90 14.56
CA ASN A 617 7.79 9.74 15.75
C ASN A 617 8.96 10.56 16.30
#